data_AF-A0A0G2FXG1-F1
#
_entry.id   AF-A0A0G2FXG1-F1
#
_cell.length_a   1.000
_cell.length_b   1.000
_cell.length_c   1.000
_cell.angle_alpha   90.00
_cell.angle_beta   90.00
_cell.angle_gamma   90.00
#
_symmetry.space_group_name_H-M   'P 1'
#
loop_
_entity.id
_entity.type
_entity.pdbx_description
1 polymer ?
#
loop_
_entity_poly.entity_id
_entity_poly.type
_entity_poly.pdbx_seq_one_letter_code
_entity_poly.pdbx_strand_id
1 'polypeptide(L)'
;MASSVTPADICWGTSKKTNRRCANKAKIAEPGYLPTCHQHRDQLLRPGSCQYLVDVKTGARCKRRFVYDPPPPYFELCPEHVNTPQGPCHFLRLPVELRMEVYKYFLKSGAVLSSHPSDRFQDYLPLLLVNKQIGSEAQDHLYASTTFHIEVGQQGATISNRYLYRPCGAEHRGDDYSENLVSESLDIRQQLNFSRVKNIKLEVSVVNSGGLQGWSEEVEMYDLRDSISAILPSLARAQNLHKLTVRVVCSRFDSWTPAKALANFKLITQPLMLIPISTSTQQQPNSYTEFLSYKRVFESITASAEPIPPKPPIARMFSAFKRVYLECASLILSSSIIGGQDCSEMLPSGADNFLHRARVARENVDLDAFVEARNGFVRRWNTHLEQRYCELARVNGLVVDMYNADAVGGMDEWGWW
;
A
#
# COMPACT_ATOMS: atom_id res chain seq x y z
N MET A 1 29.49 29.40 -52.75
CA MET A 1 28.65 28.25 -52.37
C MET A 1 27.86 27.82 -53.61
N ALA A 2 28.27 26.72 -54.25
CA ALA A 2 27.61 26.24 -55.47
C ALA A 2 26.21 25.72 -55.13
N SER A 3 25.18 26.34 -55.69
CA SER A 3 23.80 25.85 -55.59
C SER A 3 23.72 24.53 -56.33
N SER A 4 23.65 23.42 -55.60
CA SER A 4 23.29 22.12 -56.17
C SER A 4 21.98 22.29 -56.93
N VAL A 5 22.02 22.12 -58.25
CA VAL A 5 20.83 22.16 -59.11
C VAL A 5 19.93 21.01 -58.67
N THR A 6 18.92 21.33 -57.86
CA THR A 6 17.88 20.38 -57.49
C THR A 6 17.13 19.99 -58.77
N PRO A 7 16.78 18.69 -58.96
CA PRO A 7 15.94 18.27 -60.08
C PRO A 7 14.71 19.18 -60.15
N ALA A 8 14.33 19.60 -61.37
CA ALA A 8 13.22 20.53 -61.57
C ALA A 8 11.95 19.99 -60.87
N ASP A 9 11.56 20.65 -59.77
CA ASP A 9 10.43 20.22 -58.96
C ASP A 9 9.15 20.21 -59.83
N ILE A 10 8.36 19.14 -59.71
CA ILE A 10 7.04 19.04 -60.37
C ILE A 10 6.09 20.02 -59.67
N CYS A 11 5.25 20.71 -60.45
CA CYS A 11 4.24 21.64 -59.93
C CYS A 11 3.38 21.02 -58.82
N TRP A 12 3.25 21.72 -57.70
CA TRP A 12 2.41 21.28 -56.57
C TRP A 12 0.93 21.64 -56.73
N GLY A 13 0.58 22.48 -57.70
CA GLY A 13 -0.81 22.88 -57.95
C GLY A 13 -1.70 21.76 -58.49
N THR A 14 -3.00 21.88 -58.25
CA THR A 14 -4.05 20.99 -58.76
C THR A 14 -4.88 21.69 -59.84
N SER A 15 -5.28 20.96 -60.87
CA SER A 15 -6.17 21.50 -61.91
C SER A 15 -7.56 21.79 -61.34
N LYS A 16 -8.05 23.03 -61.49
CA LYS A 16 -9.41 23.42 -61.05
C LYS A 16 -10.53 22.57 -61.69
N LYS A 17 -10.30 22.03 -62.89
CA LYS A 17 -11.30 21.25 -63.64
C LYS A 17 -11.35 19.78 -63.24
N THR A 18 -10.21 19.18 -62.92
CA THR A 18 -10.09 17.72 -62.70
C THR A 18 -9.70 17.36 -61.27
N ASN A 19 -9.33 18.34 -60.45
CA ASN A 19 -8.75 18.18 -59.12
C ASN A 19 -7.52 17.24 -59.08
N ARG A 20 -6.86 17.02 -60.22
CA ARG A 20 -5.64 16.21 -60.32
C ARG A 20 -4.39 17.08 -60.21
N ARG A 21 -3.31 16.52 -59.66
CA ARG A 21 -2.01 17.18 -59.56
C ARG A 21 -1.47 17.54 -60.94
N CYS A 22 -0.92 18.73 -61.08
CA CYS A 22 -0.31 19.20 -62.31
C CYS A 22 0.99 18.44 -62.61
N ALA A 23 1.17 18.01 -63.86
CA ALA A 23 2.39 17.33 -64.33
C ALA A 23 3.45 18.29 -64.90
N ASN A 24 3.15 19.59 -64.97
CA ASN A 24 4.08 20.58 -65.54
C ASN A 24 5.28 20.82 -64.61
N LYS A 25 6.42 21.18 -65.21
CA LYS A 25 7.59 21.65 -64.45
C LYS A 25 7.24 22.93 -63.70
N ALA A 26 7.61 23.00 -62.42
CA ALA A 26 7.46 24.20 -61.64
C ALA A 26 8.53 25.24 -62.02
N LYS A 27 8.22 26.51 -61.77
CA LYS A 27 9.22 27.58 -61.77
C LYS A 27 9.64 27.86 -60.31
N ILE A 28 10.71 28.65 -60.15
CA ILE A 28 11.21 29.09 -58.84
C ILE A 28 10.03 29.62 -58.01
N ALA A 29 9.86 29.05 -56.81
CA ALA A 29 8.79 29.41 -55.90
C ALA A 29 9.07 30.78 -55.26
N GLU A 30 8.01 31.53 -54.94
CA GLU A 30 8.14 32.65 -54.01
C GLU A 30 8.58 32.13 -52.62
N PRO A 31 9.40 32.89 -51.88
CA PRO A 31 9.81 32.50 -50.53
C PRO A 31 8.59 32.19 -49.65
N GLY A 32 8.56 30.99 -49.07
CA GLY A 32 7.47 30.55 -48.17
C GLY A 32 6.37 29.71 -48.84
N TYR A 33 6.43 29.45 -50.14
CA TYR A 33 5.43 28.64 -50.87
C TYR A 33 6.03 27.42 -51.58
N LEU A 34 5.20 26.42 -51.86
CA LEU A 34 5.59 25.28 -52.69
C LEU A 34 5.71 25.69 -54.16
N PRO A 35 6.63 25.07 -54.93
CA PRO A 35 6.86 25.45 -56.31
C PRO A 35 5.66 25.06 -57.20
N THR A 36 5.15 26.05 -57.93
CA THR A 36 4.04 25.91 -58.88
C THR A 36 4.47 26.30 -60.30
N CYS A 37 3.74 25.81 -61.31
CA CYS A 37 3.93 26.26 -62.69
C CYS A 37 3.18 27.58 -62.93
N HIS A 38 3.42 28.23 -64.07
CA HIS A 38 2.79 29.51 -64.40
C HIS A 38 1.24 29.46 -64.36
N GLN A 39 0.64 28.31 -64.69
CA GLN A 39 -0.82 28.14 -64.68
C GLN A 39 -1.42 28.03 -63.27
N HIS A 40 -0.62 27.70 -62.26
CA HIS A 40 -1.05 27.51 -60.87
C HIS A 40 -0.35 28.46 -59.90
N ARG A 41 0.15 29.60 -60.39
CA ARG A 41 0.82 30.62 -59.56
C ARG A 41 -0.10 31.23 -58.50
N ASP A 42 -1.41 31.15 -58.72
CA ASP A 42 -2.46 31.60 -57.79
C ASP A 42 -2.68 30.63 -56.61
N GLN A 43 -2.18 29.39 -56.72
CA GLN A 43 -2.26 28.40 -55.65
C GLN A 43 -1.07 28.59 -54.72
N LEU A 44 -1.21 29.54 -53.79
CA LEU A 44 -0.23 29.89 -52.78
C LEU A 44 -0.17 28.83 -51.66
N LEU A 45 0.31 27.63 -52.01
CA LEU A 45 0.36 26.47 -51.12
C LEU A 45 1.53 26.56 -50.14
N ARG A 46 1.26 26.52 -48.83
CA ARG A 46 2.32 26.51 -47.81
C ARG A 46 3.02 25.14 -47.76
N PRO A 47 4.36 25.09 -47.71
CA PRO A 47 5.09 23.85 -47.54
C PRO A 47 5.06 23.41 -46.07
N GLY A 48 4.69 22.15 -45.82
CA GLY A 48 5.01 21.44 -44.59
C GLY A 48 6.13 20.44 -44.81
N SER A 49 6.89 20.11 -43.77
CA SER A 49 7.85 18.99 -43.79
C SER A 49 7.46 17.98 -42.72
N CYS A 50 7.27 16.72 -43.13
CA CYS A 50 6.83 15.68 -42.20
C CYS A 50 7.83 15.52 -41.05
N GLN A 51 7.35 15.77 -39.82
CA GLN A 51 8.12 15.65 -38.59
C GLN A 51 8.13 14.23 -37.99
N TYR A 52 7.50 13.26 -38.65
CA TYR A 52 7.50 11.87 -38.21
C TYR A 52 8.91 11.32 -38.05
N LEU A 53 9.19 10.70 -36.90
CA LEU A 53 10.47 10.05 -36.61
C LEU A 53 10.46 8.64 -37.22
N VAL A 54 11.24 8.46 -38.29
CA VAL A 54 11.42 7.15 -38.93
C VAL A 54 12.25 6.23 -38.04
N ASP A 55 13.22 6.80 -37.33
CA ASP A 55 14.02 6.09 -36.34
C ASP A 55 14.25 6.98 -35.11
N VAL A 56 13.76 6.48 -33.97
CA VAL A 56 13.81 7.16 -32.68
C VAL A 56 15.25 7.25 -32.15
N LYS A 57 16.11 6.28 -32.46
CA LYS A 57 17.49 6.24 -31.94
C LYS A 57 18.40 7.23 -32.66
N THR A 58 18.25 7.34 -33.98
CA THR A 58 19.05 8.28 -34.80
C THR A 58 18.42 9.67 -34.90
N GLY A 59 17.14 9.81 -34.53
CA GLY A 59 16.38 11.05 -34.70
C GLY A 59 16.05 11.35 -36.17
N ALA A 60 16.18 10.37 -37.06
CA ALA A 60 15.91 10.52 -38.48
C ALA A 60 14.41 10.80 -38.71
N ARG A 61 14.12 11.86 -39.47
CA ARG A 61 12.75 12.29 -39.79
C ARG A 61 12.38 11.91 -41.22
N CYS A 62 11.09 11.70 -41.48
CA CYS A 62 10.55 11.44 -42.81
C CYS A 62 10.92 12.55 -43.81
N LYS A 63 10.90 13.83 -43.38
CA LYS A 63 11.23 15.03 -44.17
C LYS A 63 10.42 15.22 -45.46
N ARG A 64 9.45 14.33 -45.76
CA ARG A 64 8.61 14.44 -46.95
C ARG A 64 7.87 15.78 -46.92
N ARG A 65 8.00 16.54 -48.01
CA ARG A 65 7.28 17.79 -48.21
C ARG A 65 5.82 17.48 -48.56
N PHE A 66 4.91 18.29 -48.05
CA PHE A 66 3.49 18.18 -48.36
C PHE A 66 2.84 19.56 -48.31
N VAL A 67 1.63 19.67 -48.85
CA VAL A 67 0.81 20.89 -48.74
C VAL A 67 0.33 20.99 -47.30
N TYR A 68 0.79 22.01 -46.58
CA TYR A 68 0.37 22.26 -45.21
C TYR A 68 -0.84 23.17 -45.22
N ASP A 69 -1.99 22.61 -44.86
CA ASP A 69 -3.27 23.30 -44.75
C ASP A 69 -3.89 22.93 -43.40
N PRO A 70 -3.68 23.73 -42.33
CA PRO A 70 -4.04 23.28 -40.99
C PRO A 70 -5.44 23.75 -40.57
N PRO A 71 -6.43 22.84 -40.41
CA PRO A 71 -7.33 22.92 -39.28
C PRO A 71 -6.62 22.38 -38.02
N PRO A 72 -6.98 22.83 -36.81
CA PRO A 72 -6.44 22.30 -35.56
C PRO A 72 -6.68 20.78 -35.46
N PRO A 73 -5.72 19.98 -34.95
CA PRO A 73 -4.41 20.37 -34.42
C PRO A 73 -3.28 20.42 -35.48
N TYR A 74 -2.44 21.46 -35.38
CA TYR A 74 -1.39 21.91 -36.31
C TYR A 74 -0.20 20.96 -36.55
N PHE A 75 -0.37 19.65 -36.56
CA PHE A 75 0.77 18.73 -36.71
C PHE A 75 1.31 18.71 -38.14
N GLU A 76 2.62 18.93 -38.28
CA GLU A 76 3.31 18.81 -39.57
C GLU A 76 3.59 17.34 -39.92
N LEU A 77 2.54 16.55 -40.15
CA LEU A 77 2.62 15.14 -40.56
C LEU A 77 2.08 14.98 -41.98
N CYS A 78 2.80 14.25 -42.83
CA CYS A 78 2.29 13.94 -44.16
C CYS A 78 1.11 12.96 -44.08
N PRO A 79 0.28 12.83 -45.14
CA PRO A 79 -0.89 11.96 -45.14
C PRO A 79 -0.61 10.49 -44.79
N GLU A 80 0.59 9.99 -45.06
CA GLU A 80 0.99 8.62 -44.69
C GLU A 80 1.26 8.46 -43.19
N HIS A 81 1.59 9.54 -42.48
CA HIS A 81 1.96 9.50 -41.06
C HIS A 81 0.96 10.20 -40.13
N VAL A 82 -0.08 10.87 -40.66
CA VAL A 82 -1.06 11.61 -39.84
C VAL A 82 -1.76 10.73 -38.79
N ASN A 83 -1.99 9.46 -39.10
CA ASN A 83 -2.65 8.50 -38.21
C ASN A 83 -1.65 7.57 -37.49
N THR A 84 -0.35 7.82 -37.60
CA THR A 84 0.66 6.97 -36.96
C THR A 84 0.96 7.40 -35.53
N PRO A 85 0.98 6.48 -34.55
CA PRO A 85 1.14 6.81 -33.13
C PRO A 85 2.56 7.29 -32.74
N GLN A 86 3.55 7.18 -33.64
CA GLN A 86 4.95 7.55 -33.36
C GLN A 86 5.28 9.02 -33.69
N GLY A 87 4.25 9.88 -33.76
CA GLY A 87 4.44 11.32 -33.87
C GLY A 87 5.18 11.92 -32.66
N PRO A 88 5.81 13.10 -32.81
CA PRO A 88 6.44 13.79 -31.68
C PRO A 88 5.43 14.06 -30.57
N CYS A 89 5.73 13.62 -29.34
CA CYS A 89 4.90 13.94 -28.18
C CYS A 89 5.10 15.42 -27.80
N HIS A 90 4.27 16.31 -28.36
CA HIS A 90 4.34 17.74 -28.08
C HIS A 90 4.07 18.07 -26.60
N PHE A 91 3.29 17.24 -25.92
CA PHE A 91 3.05 17.36 -24.49
C PHE A 91 4.37 17.30 -23.68
N LEU A 92 5.28 16.39 -24.02
CA LEU A 92 6.59 16.27 -23.36
C LEU A 92 7.57 17.42 -23.71
N ARG A 93 7.24 18.29 -24.67
CA ARG A 93 8.03 19.52 -24.94
C ARG A 93 7.69 20.65 -23.98
N LEU A 94 6.54 20.61 -23.31
CA LEU A 94 6.19 21.56 -22.26
C LEU A 94 7.16 21.38 -21.08
N PRO A 95 7.53 22.44 -20.33
CA PRO A 95 8.18 22.28 -19.03
C PRO A 95 7.36 21.38 -18.09
N VAL A 96 8.04 20.68 -17.17
CA VAL A 96 7.38 19.72 -16.26
C VAL A 96 6.31 20.40 -15.40
N GLU A 97 6.54 21.65 -15.01
CA GLU A 97 5.63 22.46 -14.19
C GLU A 97 4.28 22.64 -14.89
N LEU A 98 4.29 22.94 -16.20
CA LEU A 98 3.06 23.07 -16.98
C LEU A 98 2.37 21.71 -17.14
N ARG A 99 3.11 20.61 -17.30
CA ARG A 99 2.52 19.27 -17.34
C ARG A 99 1.86 18.90 -16.01
N MET A 100 2.46 19.29 -14.89
CA MET A 100 1.88 19.09 -13.56
C MET A 100 0.59 19.90 -13.38
N GLU A 101 0.52 21.14 -13.88
CA GLU A 101 -0.75 21.91 -13.89
C GLU A 101 -1.81 21.19 -14.74
N VAL A 102 -1.43 20.65 -15.89
CA VAL A 102 -2.35 19.87 -16.73
C VAL A 102 -2.86 18.64 -15.96
N TYR A 103 -2.00 17.90 -15.26
CA TYR A 103 -2.42 16.75 -14.46
C TYR A 103 -3.43 17.09 -13.37
N LYS A 104 -3.36 18.28 -12.73
CA LYS A 104 -4.33 18.71 -11.71
C LYS A 104 -5.77 18.76 -12.23
N TYR A 105 -5.97 19.05 -13.51
CA TYR A 105 -7.31 19.11 -14.10
C TYR A 105 -7.94 17.74 -14.32
N PHE A 106 -7.11 16.70 -14.52
CA PHE A 106 -7.59 15.35 -14.84
C PHE A 106 -7.53 14.41 -13.65
N LEU A 107 -6.50 14.51 -12.82
CA LEU A 107 -6.22 13.60 -11.72
C LEU A 107 -6.84 14.13 -10.44
N LYS A 108 -8.00 13.56 -10.06
CA LYS A 108 -8.64 13.90 -8.79
C LYS A 108 -7.78 13.46 -7.61
N SER A 109 -7.68 14.33 -6.61
CA SER A 109 -7.04 13.99 -5.33
C SER A 109 -7.79 12.83 -4.66
N GLY A 110 -7.07 11.84 -4.11
CA GLY A 110 -7.68 10.69 -3.44
C GLY A 110 -7.98 9.48 -4.33
N ALA A 111 -7.84 9.58 -5.64
CA ALA A 111 -8.11 8.51 -6.60
C ALA A 111 -7.34 7.20 -6.35
N VAL A 112 -6.15 7.26 -5.71
CA VAL A 112 -5.32 6.09 -5.40
C VAL A 112 -5.98 5.16 -4.38
N LEU A 113 -6.87 5.69 -3.53
CA LEU A 113 -7.43 5.02 -2.37
C LEU A 113 -8.93 4.73 -2.48
N SER A 114 -9.56 5.15 -3.57
CA SER A 114 -11.00 5.02 -3.72
C SER A 114 -11.39 3.56 -4.01
N SER A 115 -12.24 3.03 -3.13
CA SER A 115 -12.93 1.76 -3.34
C SER A 115 -14.25 1.95 -4.10
N HIS A 116 -14.68 3.19 -4.32
CA HIS A 116 -15.92 3.49 -5.03
C HIS A 116 -15.75 3.27 -6.54
N PRO A 117 -16.78 2.71 -7.22
CA PRO A 117 -16.70 2.41 -8.64
C PRO A 117 -16.57 3.65 -9.55
N SER A 118 -16.88 4.84 -9.06
CA SER A 118 -16.86 6.11 -9.80
C SER A 118 -15.53 6.89 -9.75
N ASP A 119 -14.56 6.45 -8.95
CA ASP A 119 -13.23 7.08 -8.85
C ASP A 119 -12.14 6.00 -8.94
N ARG A 120 -12.26 5.10 -9.91
CA ARG A 120 -11.33 3.97 -9.99
C ARG A 120 -9.99 4.49 -10.49
N PHE A 121 -8.93 4.06 -9.82
CA PHE A 121 -7.56 4.17 -10.35
C PHE A 121 -7.45 3.67 -11.81
N GLN A 122 -8.32 2.72 -12.18
CA GLN A 122 -8.46 2.19 -13.55
C GLN A 122 -8.78 3.27 -14.60
N ASP A 123 -9.53 4.31 -14.25
CA ASP A 123 -9.91 5.38 -15.17
C ASP A 123 -8.69 6.20 -15.61
N TYR A 124 -7.62 6.19 -14.81
CA TYR A 124 -6.37 6.85 -15.12
C TYR A 124 -5.34 5.93 -15.80
N LEU A 125 -5.60 4.61 -15.90
CA LEU A 125 -4.67 3.67 -16.53
C LEU A 125 -4.29 4.08 -17.96
N PRO A 126 -5.19 4.56 -18.84
CA PRO A 126 -4.80 5.03 -20.15
C PRO A 126 -3.70 6.11 -20.08
N LEU A 127 -3.82 7.07 -19.16
CA LEU A 127 -2.83 8.13 -18.96
C LEU A 127 -1.51 7.56 -18.38
N LEU A 128 -1.60 6.68 -17.38
CA LEU A 128 -0.45 6.09 -16.71
C LEU A 128 0.37 5.18 -17.64
N LEU A 129 -0.25 4.65 -18.69
CA LEU A 129 0.36 3.71 -19.63
C LEU A 129 0.76 4.37 -20.97
N VAL A 130 0.47 5.66 -21.20
CA VAL A 130 0.87 6.37 -22.45
C VAL A 130 2.38 6.29 -22.67
N ASN A 131 3.15 6.63 -21.64
CA ASN A 131 4.60 6.72 -21.69
C ASN A 131 5.19 6.66 -20.28
N LYS A 132 6.40 6.11 -20.10
CA LYS A 132 7.06 5.99 -18.78
C LYS A 132 7.21 7.33 -18.06
N GLN A 133 7.56 8.40 -18.77
CA GLN A 133 7.72 9.74 -18.18
C GLN A 133 6.36 10.30 -17.76
N ILE A 134 5.38 10.30 -18.67
CA ILE A 134 4.01 10.78 -18.38
C ILE A 134 3.40 10.01 -17.22
N GLY A 135 3.53 8.68 -17.23
CA GLY A 135 3.03 7.81 -16.18
C GLY A 135 3.72 8.06 -14.84
N SER A 136 5.04 8.28 -14.84
CA SER A 136 5.75 8.61 -13.59
C SER A 136 5.32 9.96 -13.04
N GLU A 137 5.26 11.00 -13.85
CA GLU A 137 4.88 12.35 -13.41
C GLU A 137 3.40 12.39 -12.94
N ALA A 138 2.50 11.71 -13.66
CA ALA A 138 1.10 11.57 -13.25
C ALA A 138 0.95 10.80 -11.94
N GLN A 139 1.71 9.71 -11.74
CA GLN A 139 1.75 9.00 -10.46
C GLN A 139 2.30 9.90 -9.35
N ASP A 140 3.38 10.63 -9.58
CA ASP A 140 3.94 11.55 -8.59
C ASP A 140 2.92 12.61 -8.19
N HIS A 141 2.16 13.15 -9.15
CA HIS A 141 1.04 14.04 -8.86
C HIS A 141 -0.05 13.37 -8.01
N LEU A 142 -0.53 12.18 -8.40
CA LEU A 142 -1.58 11.43 -7.68
C LEU A 142 -1.19 11.13 -6.22
N TYR A 143 0.04 10.69 -5.99
CA TYR A 143 0.53 10.40 -4.65
C TYR A 143 0.80 11.67 -3.83
N ALA A 144 1.23 12.76 -4.48
CA ALA A 144 1.46 14.03 -3.82
C ALA A 144 0.16 14.80 -3.47
N SER A 145 -0.91 14.60 -4.24
CA SER A 145 -2.22 15.22 -3.98
C SER A 145 -3.12 14.38 -3.08
N THR A 146 -2.83 13.09 -2.92
CA THR A 146 -3.59 12.19 -2.04
C THR A 146 -3.08 12.27 -0.59
N THR A 147 -4.01 12.40 0.36
CA THR A 147 -3.72 12.19 1.78
C THR A 147 -4.08 10.76 2.15
N PHE A 148 -3.09 9.98 2.58
CA PHE A 148 -3.27 8.59 2.95
C PHE A 148 -3.70 8.51 4.41
N HIS A 149 -4.96 8.14 4.64
CA HIS A 149 -5.50 7.96 5.97
C HIS A 149 -5.24 6.52 6.43
N ILE A 150 -4.40 6.38 7.44
CA ILE A 150 -4.05 5.11 8.07
C ILE A 150 -4.79 5.07 9.40
N GLU A 151 -5.67 4.09 9.55
CA GLU A 151 -6.40 3.87 10.79
C GLU A 151 -5.72 2.73 11.55
N VAL A 152 -5.37 2.95 12.82
CA VAL A 152 -4.80 1.94 13.70
C VAL A 152 -5.75 1.72 14.87
N GLY A 153 -6.17 0.48 15.07
CA GLY A 153 -7.06 0.08 16.16
C GLY A 153 -6.85 -1.39 16.55
N GLN A 154 -7.85 -1.97 17.21
CA GLN A 154 -7.83 -3.36 17.68
C GLN A 154 -7.60 -4.38 16.56
N GLN A 155 -8.17 -4.12 15.39
CA GLN A 155 -8.06 -5.01 14.23
C GLN A 155 -6.72 -4.85 13.49
N GLY A 156 -5.87 -3.91 13.89
CA GLY A 156 -4.61 -3.61 13.23
C GLY A 156 -4.57 -2.23 12.58
N ALA A 157 -3.76 -2.14 11.52
CA ALA A 157 -3.62 -0.92 10.73
C ALA A 157 -4.22 -1.11 9.33
N THR A 158 -5.09 -0.20 8.92
CA THR A 158 -5.78 -0.25 7.64
C THR A 158 -5.67 1.07 6.88
N ILE A 159 -5.85 1.00 5.55
CA ILE A 159 -6.01 2.14 4.65
C ILE A 159 -7.22 1.82 3.77
N SER A 160 -8.27 2.66 3.82
CA SER A 160 -9.52 2.42 3.07
C SER A 160 -10.07 0.99 3.25
N ASN A 161 -10.10 0.49 4.49
CA ASN A 161 -10.51 -0.88 4.86
C ASN A 161 -9.62 -2.01 4.32
N ARG A 162 -8.44 -1.71 3.77
CA ARG A 162 -7.44 -2.71 3.37
C ARG A 162 -6.34 -2.80 4.40
N TYR A 163 -5.86 -3.99 4.70
CA TYR A 163 -4.89 -4.20 5.77
C TYR A 163 -3.49 -3.77 5.33
N LEU A 164 -2.91 -2.85 6.09
CA LEU A 164 -1.49 -2.55 6.07
C LEU A 164 -0.74 -3.46 7.04
N TYR A 165 -1.37 -3.74 8.18
CA TYR A 165 -0.91 -4.68 9.18
C TYR A 165 -2.11 -5.30 9.87
N ARG A 166 -2.14 -6.63 9.93
CA ARG A 166 -3.11 -7.38 10.74
C ARG A 166 -2.33 -8.01 11.90
N PRO A 167 -2.63 -7.66 13.17
CA PRO A 167 -2.13 -8.39 14.31
C PRO A 167 -2.56 -9.84 14.13
N CYS A 168 -1.62 -10.77 14.10
CA CYS A 168 -1.95 -12.18 14.27
C CYS A 168 -2.40 -12.36 15.73
N GLY A 169 -3.65 -12.01 16.02
CA GLY A 169 -4.30 -12.38 17.27
C GLY A 169 -4.68 -13.86 17.24
N ALA A 170 -4.59 -14.52 18.39
CA ALA A 170 -4.97 -15.92 18.55
C ALA A 170 -6.49 -16.18 18.41
N GLU A 171 -7.27 -15.13 18.16
CA GLU A 171 -8.70 -15.08 18.53
C GLU A 171 -9.64 -14.95 17.32
N HIS A 172 -9.11 -14.84 16.09
CA HIS A 172 -9.91 -14.71 14.86
C HIS A 172 -9.52 -15.72 13.78
N ARG A 173 -9.09 -16.93 14.19
CA ARG A 173 -8.92 -18.06 13.26
C ARG A 173 -10.10 -19.04 13.28
N GLY A 174 -11.09 -18.77 14.13
CA GLY A 174 -12.40 -19.41 14.07
C GLY A 174 -13.23 -18.72 13.00
N ASP A 175 -13.81 -19.53 12.14
CA ASP A 175 -14.76 -19.18 11.09
C ASP A 175 -14.14 -18.71 9.77
N ASP A 176 -14.05 -19.69 8.87
CA ASP A 176 -13.97 -19.59 7.41
C ASP A 176 -12.60 -19.89 6.76
N TYR A 177 -12.35 -21.19 6.55
CA TYR A 177 -11.28 -21.71 5.71
C TYR A 177 -11.35 -21.25 4.23
N SER A 178 -12.39 -20.48 3.83
CA SER A 178 -12.50 -19.87 2.51
C SER A 178 -11.73 -18.53 2.35
N GLU A 179 -11.20 -17.93 3.43
CA GLU A 179 -10.56 -16.60 3.38
C GLU A 179 -9.14 -16.55 2.77
N ASN A 180 -8.49 -17.70 2.53
CA ASN A 180 -7.12 -17.74 2.01
C ASN A 180 -6.97 -17.11 0.59
N LEU A 181 -8.05 -17.03 -0.19
CA LEU A 181 -8.05 -16.38 -1.52
C LEU A 181 -8.35 -14.87 -1.45
N VAL A 182 -9.01 -14.39 -0.39
CA VAL A 182 -9.36 -12.97 -0.24
C VAL A 182 -8.18 -12.16 0.34
N SER A 183 -7.29 -12.83 1.09
CA SER A 183 -6.21 -12.20 1.87
C SER A 183 -5.16 -11.45 1.03
N GLU A 184 -4.78 -11.94 -0.15
CA GLU A 184 -3.77 -11.25 -0.99
C GLU A 184 -4.31 -9.94 -1.61
N SER A 185 -5.59 -9.90 -1.96
CA SER A 185 -6.21 -8.70 -2.53
C SER A 185 -6.31 -7.54 -1.53
N LEU A 186 -6.32 -7.87 -0.23
CA LEU A 186 -6.42 -6.93 0.88
C LEU A 186 -5.06 -6.46 1.42
N ASP A 187 -3.95 -7.13 1.06
CA ASP A 187 -2.61 -6.69 1.46
C ASP A 187 -2.15 -5.50 0.60
N ILE A 188 -2.34 -4.31 1.15
CA ILE A 188 -2.03 -3.06 0.45
C ILE A 188 -0.51 -2.80 0.39
N ARG A 189 0.33 -3.53 1.15
CA ARG A 189 1.78 -3.29 1.24
C ARG A 189 2.51 -3.46 -0.09
N GLN A 190 2.01 -4.35 -0.94
CA GLN A 190 2.57 -4.63 -2.27
C GLN A 190 1.96 -3.74 -3.35
N GLN A 191 0.74 -3.24 -3.13
CA GLN A 191 -0.01 -2.45 -4.09
C GLN A 191 0.39 -0.96 -4.06
N LEU A 192 0.74 -0.44 -2.87
CA LEU A 192 1.12 0.96 -2.68
C LEU A 192 2.63 1.18 -2.80
N ASN A 193 3.00 2.15 -3.63
CA ASN A 193 4.38 2.64 -3.68
C ASN A 193 4.62 3.69 -2.59
N PHE A 194 4.92 3.23 -1.38
CA PHE A 194 5.17 4.09 -0.21
C PHE A 194 6.26 5.14 -0.44
N SER A 195 7.23 4.91 -1.33
CA SER A 195 8.26 5.91 -1.66
C SER A 195 7.73 7.21 -2.26
N ARG A 196 6.56 7.14 -2.92
CA ARG A 196 5.91 8.28 -3.56
C ARG A 196 4.93 9.00 -2.63
N VAL A 197 4.51 8.38 -1.53
CA VAL A 197 3.56 8.97 -0.57
C VAL A 197 4.16 10.23 0.05
N LYS A 198 3.42 11.35 -0.02
CA LYS A 198 3.85 12.64 0.53
C LYS A 198 3.02 13.10 1.73
N ASN A 199 1.76 12.69 1.83
CA ASN A 199 0.87 13.13 2.91
C ASN A 199 0.23 11.92 3.60
N ILE A 200 0.46 11.79 4.90
CA ILE A 200 -0.08 10.71 5.73
C ILE A 200 -0.86 11.32 6.89
N LYS A 201 -2.08 10.84 7.08
CA LYS A 201 -2.88 11.07 8.28
C LYS A 201 -2.97 9.74 9.02
N LEU A 202 -2.20 9.60 10.10
CA LEU A 202 -2.25 8.45 10.99
C LEU A 202 -3.27 8.73 12.09
N GLU A 203 -4.32 7.93 12.16
CA GLU A 203 -5.35 7.99 13.19
C GLU A 203 -5.30 6.71 14.04
N VAL A 204 -4.97 6.87 15.31
CA VAL A 204 -4.87 5.78 16.27
C VAL A 204 -6.10 5.82 17.16
N SER A 205 -6.98 4.85 17.00
CA SER A 205 -8.21 4.70 17.77
C SER A 205 -7.95 3.79 18.96
N VAL A 206 -7.92 4.39 20.14
CA VAL A 206 -7.81 3.70 21.42
C VAL A 206 -9.22 3.53 21.96
N VAL A 207 -9.71 2.30 22.09
CA VAL A 207 -11.06 2.04 22.60
C VAL A 207 -10.95 1.27 23.92
N ASN A 208 -11.54 1.83 24.98
CA ASN A 208 -11.69 1.09 26.23
C ASN A 208 -12.76 0.01 26.06
N SER A 209 -12.33 -1.19 25.71
CA SER A 209 -13.19 -2.36 25.62
C SER A 209 -13.40 -2.98 26.99
N GLY A 210 -13.81 -2.20 28.00
CA GLY A 210 -14.08 -2.70 29.36
C GLY A 210 -15.13 -3.82 29.45
N GLY A 211 -15.80 -4.14 28.34
CA GLY A 211 -16.72 -5.28 28.21
C GLY A 211 -16.17 -6.50 27.44
N LEU A 212 -14.95 -6.46 26.89
CA LEU A 212 -14.33 -7.66 26.31
C LEU A 212 -13.70 -8.46 27.46
N GLN A 213 -14.33 -9.60 27.77
CA GLN A 213 -13.89 -10.48 28.85
C GLN A 213 -12.45 -10.92 28.61
N GLY A 214 -11.53 -10.41 29.42
CA GLY A 214 -10.12 -10.76 29.32
C GLY A 214 -9.23 -9.86 28.45
N TRP A 215 -9.72 -8.70 28.01
CA TRP A 215 -8.87 -7.70 27.37
C TRP A 215 -8.62 -6.53 28.32
N SER A 216 -7.38 -6.39 28.83
CA SER A 216 -7.05 -5.27 29.72
C SER A 216 -6.70 -4.02 28.91
N GLU A 217 -6.95 -2.84 29.50
CA GLU A 217 -6.50 -1.56 28.94
C GLU A 217 -5.01 -1.58 28.62
N GLU A 218 -4.20 -2.19 29.47
CA GLU A 218 -2.75 -2.26 29.29
C GLU A 218 -2.37 -3.06 28.05
N VAL A 219 -3.01 -4.23 27.84
CA VAL A 219 -2.83 -5.07 26.65
C VAL A 219 -3.12 -4.27 25.38
N GLU A 220 -4.24 -3.54 25.36
CA GLU A 220 -4.64 -2.67 24.24
C GLU A 220 -3.55 -1.64 23.91
N MET A 221 -2.99 -0.94 24.91
CA MET A 221 -1.96 0.07 24.67
C MET A 221 -0.72 -0.54 24.01
N TYR A 222 -0.31 -1.74 24.46
CA TYR A 222 0.83 -2.45 23.91
C TYR A 222 0.58 -2.99 22.50
N ASP A 223 -0.64 -3.47 22.21
CA ASP A 223 -0.98 -3.96 20.88
C ASP A 223 -1.09 -2.84 19.86
N LEU A 224 -1.62 -1.67 20.25
CA LEU A 224 -1.60 -0.46 19.42
C LEU A 224 -0.16 0.00 19.16
N ARG A 225 0.69 0.02 20.19
CA ARG A 225 2.13 0.33 20.04
C ARG A 225 2.83 -0.63 19.09
N ASP A 226 2.60 -1.94 19.23
CA ASP A 226 3.16 -2.96 18.35
C ASP A 226 2.64 -2.79 16.92
N SER A 227 1.36 -2.44 16.73
CA SER A 227 0.76 -2.19 15.42
C SER A 227 1.36 -0.97 14.73
N ILE A 228 1.58 0.13 15.47
CA ILE A 228 2.29 1.30 14.97
C ILE A 228 3.73 0.90 14.59
N SER A 229 4.41 0.15 15.46
CA SER A 229 5.78 -0.33 15.20
C SER A 229 5.86 -1.17 13.93
N ALA A 230 4.84 -2.00 13.66
CA ALA A 230 4.77 -2.85 12.49
C ALA A 230 4.58 -2.08 11.17
N ILE A 231 3.92 -0.92 11.21
CA ILE A 231 3.74 -0.07 10.02
C ILE A 231 4.88 0.93 9.81
N LEU A 232 5.75 1.15 10.80
CA LEU A 232 6.90 2.05 10.70
C LEU A 232 7.76 1.80 9.45
N PRO A 233 8.12 0.56 9.07
CA PRO A 233 8.92 0.34 7.86
C PRO A 233 8.22 0.84 6.58
N SER A 234 6.89 0.81 6.53
CA SER A 234 6.13 1.37 5.41
C SER A 234 6.14 2.90 5.43
N LEU A 235 6.03 3.51 6.62
CA LEU A 235 6.14 4.97 6.76
C LEU A 235 7.55 5.47 6.43
N ALA A 236 8.59 4.77 6.89
CA ALA A 236 9.99 5.10 6.65
C ALA A 236 10.40 4.96 5.18
N ARG A 237 9.66 4.17 4.38
CA ARG A 237 9.87 4.11 2.93
C ARG A 237 9.47 5.41 2.22
N ALA A 238 8.65 6.28 2.83
CA ALA A 238 8.26 7.56 2.24
C ALA A 238 9.44 8.55 2.25
N GLN A 239 10.13 8.68 1.12
CA GLN A 239 11.41 9.43 1.05
C GLN A 239 11.25 10.96 1.21
N ASN A 240 10.10 11.54 0.81
CA ASN A 240 9.85 12.99 0.95
C ASN A 240 8.49 13.23 1.58
N LEU A 241 8.28 12.79 2.82
CA LEU A 241 7.03 13.03 3.52
C LEU A 241 6.85 14.55 3.77
N HIS A 242 5.87 15.17 3.11
CA HIS A 242 5.54 16.59 3.28
C HIS A 242 4.73 16.85 4.54
N LYS A 243 3.81 15.94 4.86
CA LYS A 243 2.90 16.09 5.99
C LYS A 243 2.63 14.75 6.65
N LEU A 244 2.93 14.66 7.95
CA LEU A 244 2.47 13.59 8.83
C LEU A 244 1.54 14.20 9.89
N THR A 245 0.28 13.81 9.87
CA THR A 245 -0.68 14.18 10.93
C THR A 245 -0.96 12.96 11.76
N VAL A 246 -0.61 13.00 13.05
CA VAL A 246 -0.89 11.91 13.99
C VAL A 246 -2.03 12.38 14.89
N ARG A 247 -3.15 11.65 14.87
CA ARG A 247 -4.30 11.86 15.73
C ARG A 247 -4.48 10.60 16.58
N VAL A 248 -4.47 10.74 17.90
CA VAL A 248 -4.81 9.64 18.79
C VAL A 248 -6.18 9.95 19.40
N VAL A 249 -7.15 9.08 19.17
CA VAL A 249 -8.54 9.21 19.61
C VAL A 249 -8.79 8.19 20.71
N CYS A 250 -8.98 8.68 21.93
CA CYS A 250 -9.33 7.83 23.08
C CYS A 250 -10.84 7.85 23.28
N SER A 251 -11.47 6.68 23.20
CA SER A 251 -12.92 6.51 23.41
C SER A 251 -13.17 5.71 24.68
N ARG A 252 -14.12 6.17 25.52
CA ARG A 252 -14.59 5.48 26.74
C ARG A 252 -13.54 5.40 27.87
N PHE A 253 -12.68 6.42 27.99
CA PHE A 253 -11.66 6.51 29.03
C PHE A 253 -11.99 7.56 30.09
N ASP A 254 -13.23 7.52 30.60
CA ASP A 254 -13.74 8.52 31.56
C ASP A 254 -13.00 8.48 32.91
N SER A 255 -12.24 7.40 33.18
CA SER A 255 -11.52 7.17 34.42
C SER A 255 -10.04 7.58 34.38
N TRP A 256 -9.52 8.08 33.26
CA TRP A 256 -8.10 8.42 33.15
C TRP A 256 -7.78 9.76 33.80
N THR A 257 -6.82 9.74 34.73
CA THR A 257 -6.17 10.98 35.14
C THR A 257 -5.36 11.56 33.98
N PRO A 258 -5.18 12.89 33.89
CA PRO A 258 -4.34 13.49 32.86
C PRO A 258 -2.92 12.91 32.78
N ALA A 259 -2.34 12.55 33.92
CA ALA A 259 -1.03 11.92 33.99
C ALA A 259 -1.02 10.52 33.37
N LYS A 260 -2.03 9.68 33.68
CA LYS A 260 -2.18 8.35 33.08
C LYS A 260 -2.40 8.44 31.57
N ALA A 261 -3.27 9.36 31.14
CA ALA A 261 -3.52 9.60 29.72
C ALA A 261 -2.22 9.97 28.99
N LEU A 262 -1.45 10.92 29.53
CA LEU A 262 -0.17 11.32 28.96
C LEU A 262 0.83 10.16 28.90
N ALA A 263 0.92 9.33 29.94
CA ALA A 263 1.78 8.15 29.96
C ALA A 263 1.39 7.14 28.87
N ASN A 264 0.09 6.87 28.70
CA ASN A 264 -0.41 5.97 27.67
C ASN A 264 -0.22 6.55 26.26
N PHE A 265 -0.43 7.85 26.06
CA PHE A 265 -0.12 8.51 24.78
C PHE A 265 1.37 8.38 24.44
N LYS A 266 2.26 8.61 25.42
CA LYS A 266 3.71 8.42 25.24
C LYS A 266 4.02 6.98 24.85
N LEU A 267 3.44 6.00 25.54
CA LEU A 267 3.63 4.59 25.26
C LEU A 267 3.22 4.22 23.83
N ILE A 268 2.01 4.60 23.42
CA ILE A 268 1.47 4.28 22.09
C ILE A 268 2.27 4.98 20.98
N THR A 269 2.64 6.25 21.17
CA THR A 269 3.33 7.05 20.15
C THR A 269 4.85 6.89 20.14
N GLN A 270 5.43 6.23 21.15
CA GLN A 270 6.87 5.97 21.25
C GLN A 270 7.50 5.44 19.95
N PRO A 271 6.90 4.49 19.21
CA PRO A 271 7.54 3.98 18.00
C PRO A 271 7.71 5.05 16.90
N LEU A 272 6.84 6.05 16.85
CA LEU A 272 6.92 7.14 15.87
C LEU A 272 8.16 8.02 16.07
N MET A 273 8.77 7.98 17.26
CA MET A 273 10.03 8.66 17.58
C MET A 273 11.20 8.15 16.73
N LEU A 274 11.10 6.92 16.22
CA LEU A 274 12.16 6.27 15.46
C LEU A 274 12.14 6.65 13.98
N ILE A 275 11.15 7.42 13.52
CA ILE A 275 11.09 7.88 12.13
C ILE A 275 12.01 9.11 12.02
N PRO A 276 13.06 9.07 11.19
CA PRO A 276 13.84 10.27 10.88
C PRO A 276 12.95 11.19 10.04
N ILE A 277 12.50 12.32 10.62
CA ILE A 277 11.65 13.30 9.93
C ILE A 277 12.33 14.66 10.00
N SER A 278 12.53 15.29 8.85
CA SER A 278 12.88 16.71 8.77
C SER A 278 11.64 17.54 9.09
N THR A 279 11.55 18.04 10.32
CA THR A 279 10.35 18.76 10.80
C THR A 279 10.38 20.25 10.45
N SER A 280 9.26 20.76 9.92
CA SER A 280 8.93 22.17 9.76
C SER A 280 7.57 22.39 10.43
N THR A 281 7.54 23.14 11.53
CA THR A 281 6.37 23.21 12.41
C THR A 281 5.59 24.52 12.23
N GLN A 282 4.31 24.43 11.82
CA GLN A 282 3.33 25.51 12.04
C GLN A 282 2.69 25.32 13.43
N GLN A 283 2.86 26.30 14.32
CA GLN A 283 2.31 26.28 15.68
C GLN A 283 0.87 26.81 15.70
N GLN A 284 -0.03 26.09 16.40
CA GLN A 284 -1.23 26.69 16.98
C GLN A 284 -0.99 26.94 18.49
N PRO A 285 -1.47 28.06 19.05
CA PRO A 285 -1.28 28.39 20.46
C PRO A 285 -2.28 27.62 21.33
N ASN A 286 -1.81 26.67 22.13
CA ASN A 286 -2.61 25.97 23.14
C ASN A 286 -1.85 25.86 24.49
N SER A 287 -2.60 25.88 25.58
CA SER A 287 -2.21 26.23 26.95
C SER A 287 -1.55 25.14 27.82
N TYR A 288 -1.00 24.06 27.24
CA TYR A 288 -0.43 22.94 28.03
C TYR A 288 1.11 22.90 27.99
N THR A 289 1.76 23.41 29.04
CA THR A 289 3.22 23.51 29.15
C THR A 289 3.93 22.15 29.15
N GLU A 290 3.38 21.12 29.81
CA GLU A 290 3.95 19.77 29.81
C GLU A 290 3.86 19.09 28.44
N PHE A 291 2.71 19.22 27.77
CA PHE A 291 2.54 18.69 26.42
C PHE A 291 3.43 19.40 25.42
N LEU A 292 3.57 20.73 25.52
CA LEU A 292 4.49 21.50 24.67
C LEU A 292 5.96 21.13 24.92
N SER A 293 6.32 20.79 26.16
CA SER A 293 7.66 20.32 26.50
C SER A 293 7.92 18.93 25.91
N TYR A 294 6.97 18.00 26.05
CA TYR A 294 7.04 16.69 25.38
C TYR A 294 7.07 16.83 23.85
N LYS A 295 6.26 17.72 23.27
CA LYS A 295 6.26 18.03 21.83
C LYS A 295 7.62 18.55 21.38
N ARG A 296 8.24 19.47 22.12
CA ARG A 296 9.59 19.95 21.80
C ARG A 296 10.64 18.84 21.85
N VAL A 297 10.54 17.94 22.84
CA VAL A 297 11.40 16.76 22.92
C VAL A 297 11.14 15.79 21.76
N PHE A 298 9.87 15.57 21.40
CA PHE A 298 9.46 14.77 20.22
C PHE A 298 10.07 15.31 18.93
N GLU A 299 9.95 16.62 18.71
CA GLU A 299 10.50 17.32 17.54
C GLU A 299 12.03 17.30 17.54
N SER A 300 12.68 17.41 18.70
CA SER A 300 14.14 17.37 18.83
C SER A 300 14.74 15.98 18.61
N ILE A 301 14.08 14.91 19.09
CA ILE A 301 14.58 13.53 18.97
C ILE A 301 14.43 13.04 17.52
N THR A 302 13.32 13.36 16.86
CA THR A 302 13.07 12.96 15.46
C THR A 302 14.04 13.60 14.45
N ALA A 303 14.68 14.71 14.82
CA ALA A 303 15.69 15.38 14.00
C ALA A 303 17.11 14.78 14.13
N SER A 304 17.35 13.92 15.13
CA SER A 304 18.67 13.34 15.41
C SER A 304 18.71 11.87 15.00
N ALA A 305 19.27 11.58 13.82
CA ALA A 305 19.42 10.23 13.31
C ALA A 305 20.65 9.54 13.94
N GLU A 306 20.50 9.00 15.15
CA GLU A 306 21.46 8.01 15.65
C GLU A 306 21.13 6.61 15.13
N PRO A 307 22.16 5.79 14.83
CA PRO A 307 21.96 4.42 14.39
C PRO A 307 21.26 3.59 15.48
N ILE A 308 20.22 2.85 15.07
CA ILE A 308 19.40 2.04 15.98
C ILE A 308 20.30 0.98 16.64
N PRO A 309 20.36 0.94 17.99
CA PRO A 309 21.15 -0.07 18.68
C PRO A 309 20.65 -1.49 18.36
N PRO A 310 21.54 -2.49 18.31
CA PRO A 310 21.15 -3.87 18.04
C PRO A 310 20.11 -4.36 19.06
N LYS A 311 19.10 -5.09 18.58
CA LYS A 311 18.00 -5.58 19.43
C LYS A 311 18.55 -6.47 20.56
N PRO A 312 18.15 -6.26 21.83
CA PRO A 312 18.64 -7.06 22.94
C PRO A 312 18.19 -8.53 22.80
N PRO A 313 18.94 -9.51 23.36
CA PRO A 313 18.62 -10.93 23.26
C PRO A 313 17.18 -11.28 23.67
N ILE A 314 16.65 -10.62 24.72
CA ILE A 314 15.28 -10.81 25.20
C ILE A 314 14.22 -10.49 24.14
N ALA A 315 14.49 -9.56 23.22
CA ALA A 315 13.58 -9.27 22.11
C ALA A 315 13.47 -10.45 21.13
N ARG A 316 14.59 -11.14 20.85
CA ARG A 316 14.60 -12.37 20.04
C ARG A 316 13.87 -13.51 20.75
N MET A 317 14.07 -13.65 22.06
CA MET A 317 13.38 -14.65 22.88
C MET A 317 11.87 -14.41 22.86
N PHE A 318 11.42 -13.16 23.04
CA PHE A 318 10.02 -12.79 22.95
C PHE A 318 9.43 -13.10 21.57
N SER A 319 10.11 -12.78 20.48
CA SER A 319 9.63 -13.13 19.13
C SER A 319 9.49 -14.63 18.91
N ALA A 320 10.39 -15.45 19.47
CA ALA A 320 10.27 -16.91 19.42
C ALA A 320 9.09 -17.40 20.27
N PHE A 321 8.98 -16.93 21.51
CA PHE A 321 7.90 -17.26 22.42
C PHE A 321 6.52 -16.87 21.84
N LYS A 322 6.37 -15.66 21.32
CA LYS A 322 5.12 -15.16 20.72
C LYS A 322 4.62 -16.09 19.60
N ARG A 323 5.51 -16.58 18.73
CA ARG A 323 5.12 -17.52 17.66
C ARG A 323 4.57 -18.82 18.22
N VAL A 324 5.29 -19.44 19.16
CA VAL A 324 4.85 -20.69 19.80
C VAL A 324 3.55 -20.48 20.57
N TYR A 325 3.46 -19.38 21.33
CA TYR A 325 2.29 -19.02 22.10
C TYR A 325 1.04 -18.90 21.21
N LEU A 326 1.12 -18.15 20.11
CA LEU A 326 -0.05 -17.94 19.24
C LEU A 326 -0.54 -19.23 18.59
N GLU A 327 0.37 -20.09 18.13
CA GLU A 327 0.01 -21.40 17.56
C GLU A 327 -0.64 -22.31 18.61
N CYS A 328 0.02 -22.50 19.77
CA CYS A 328 -0.48 -23.35 20.83
C CYS A 328 -1.78 -22.84 21.47
N ALA A 329 -1.91 -21.52 21.68
CA ALA A 329 -3.12 -20.92 22.23
C ALA A 329 -4.34 -21.17 21.33
N SER A 330 -4.15 -21.13 20.00
CA SER A 330 -5.23 -21.42 19.05
C SER A 330 -5.75 -22.87 19.16
N LEU A 331 -4.88 -23.83 19.47
CA LEU A 331 -5.24 -25.24 19.67
C LEU A 331 -5.98 -25.46 20.99
N ILE A 332 -5.54 -24.79 22.05
CA ILE A 332 -6.23 -24.80 23.35
C ILE A 332 -7.65 -24.26 23.20
N LEU A 333 -7.79 -23.09 22.55
CA LEU A 333 -9.09 -22.42 22.40
C LEU A 333 -10.05 -23.20 21.49
N SER A 334 -9.57 -23.72 20.35
CA SER A 334 -10.39 -24.52 19.42
C SER A 334 -11.00 -25.77 20.06
N SER A 335 -10.32 -26.36 21.05
CA SER A 335 -10.77 -27.59 21.72
C SER A 335 -11.95 -27.35 22.67
N SER A 336 -12.15 -26.12 23.15
CA SER A 336 -13.17 -25.78 24.15
C SER A 336 -14.62 -25.78 23.61
N ILE A 337 -14.81 -25.63 22.30
CA ILE A 337 -16.13 -25.38 21.69
C ILE A 337 -16.95 -26.67 21.52
N ILE A 338 -16.31 -27.83 21.42
CA ILE A 338 -16.96 -29.08 20.97
C ILE A 338 -17.65 -29.86 22.11
N GLY A 339 -17.36 -29.52 23.37
CA GLY A 339 -17.73 -30.38 24.52
C GLY A 339 -18.98 -30.01 25.32
N GLY A 340 -19.54 -28.79 25.19
CA GLY A 340 -20.69 -28.33 25.99
C GLY A 340 -20.51 -28.37 27.52
N GLN A 341 -19.31 -28.72 28.00
CA GLN A 341 -19.00 -28.91 29.40
C GLN A 341 -18.11 -27.76 29.85
N ASP A 342 -18.54 -27.04 30.90
CA ASP A 342 -17.83 -25.93 31.54
C ASP A 342 -16.47 -26.40 32.09
N CYS A 343 -15.47 -26.51 31.22
CA CYS A 343 -14.11 -26.77 31.62
C CYS A 343 -13.45 -25.44 31.98
N SER A 344 -13.02 -25.34 33.25
CA SER A 344 -12.25 -24.27 33.91
C SER A 344 -10.85 -24.00 33.29
N GLU A 345 -10.71 -24.25 32.00
CA GLU A 345 -9.45 -24.37 31.27
C GLU A 345 -9.19 -23.15 30.36
N MET A 346 -9.75 -21.98 30.68
CA MET A 346 -9.45 -20.77 29.93
C MET A 346 -7.99 -20.35 30.14
N LEU A 347 -7.33 -19.93 29.07
CA LEU A 347 -6.04 -19.25 29.19
C LEU A 347 -6.23 -17.99 30.07
N PRO A 348 -5.26 -17.66 30.93
CA PRO A 348 -5.28 -16.39 31.64
C PRO A 348 -5.40 -15.24 30.65
N SER A 349 -6.19 -14.25 31.00
CA SER A 349 -6.53 -13.14 30.14
C SER A 349 -6.07 -11.81 30.74
N GLY A 350 -6.05 -10.75 29.94
CA GLY A 350 -5.61 -9.43 30.37
C GLY A 350 -4.16 -9.40 30.85
N ALA A 351 -3.94 -8.85 32.04
CA ALA A 351 -2.60 -8.70 32.62
C ALA A 351 -1.98 -10.05 33.04
N ASP A 352 -2.80 -11.05 33.37
CA ASP A 352 -2.32 -12.38 33.74
C ASP A 352 -1.93 -13.23 32.53
N ASN A 353 -2.28 -12.77 31.33
CA ASN A 353 -1.94 -13.46 30.09
C ASN A 353 -0.43 -13.64 29.94
N PHE A 354 0.01 -14.87 29.64
CA PHE A 354 1.43 -15.18 29.53
C PHE A 354 2.16 -14.37 28.44
N LEU A 355 1.49 -14.09 27.31
CA LEU A 355 2.06 -13.27 26.25
C LEU A 355 2.23 -11.82 26.68
N HIS A 356 1.25 -11.28 27.41
CA HIS A 356 1.32 -9.95 27.98
C HIS A 356 2.47 -9.83 29.01
N ARG A 357 2.53 -10.73 29.99
CA ARG A 357 3.62 -10.76 30.99
C ARG A 357 4.99 -10.86 30.35
N ALA A 358 5.15 -11.72 29.35
CA ALA A 358 6.40 -11.83 28.59
C ALA A 358 6.75 -10.55 27.82
N ARG A 359 5.73 -9.81 27.34
CA ARG A 359 5.92 -8.51 26.67
C ARG A 359 6.40 -7.45 27.68
N VAL A 360 5.75 -7.34 28.84
CA VAL A 360 6.15 -6.41 29.89
C VAL A 360 7.59 -6.69 30.35
N ALA A 361 7.93 -7.96 30.58
CA ALA A 361 9.28 -8.38 30.94
C ALA A 361 10.33 -7.99 29.89
N ARG A 362 10.01 -8.13 28.59
CA ARG A 362 10.89 -7.67 27.48
C ARG A 362 11.17 -6.17 27.58
N GLU A 363 10.15 -5.35 27.85
CA GLU A 363 10.29 -3.89 27.93
C GLU A 363 11.16 -3.45 29.11
N ASN A 364 11.02 -4.14 30.25
CA ASN A 364 11.81 -3.87 31.45
C ASN A 364 13.20 -4.52 31.42
N VAL A 365 13.54 -5.26 30.34
CA VAL A 365 14.77 -6.06 30.23
C VAL A 365 14.89 -7.06 31.41
N ASP A 366 13.74 -7.52 31.92
CA ASP A 366 13.63 -8.45 33.04
C ASP A 366 13.59 -9.89 32.52
N LEU A 367 14.76 -10.54 32.52
CA LEU A 367 14.90 -11.90 32.01
C LEU A 367 14.18 -12.92 32.88
N ASP A 368 14.13 -12.70 34.19
CA ASP A 368 13.55 -13.64 35.14
C ASP A 368 12.02 -13.66 35.02
N ALA A 369 11.39 -12.49 34.96
CA ALA A 369 9.95 -12.37 34.71
C ALA A 369 9.57 -12.96 33.34
N PHE A 370 10.42 -12.80 32.32
CA PHE A 370 10.19 -13.40 31.01
C PHE A 370 10.22 -14.93 31.07
N VAL A 371 11.22 -15.50 31.74
CA VAL A 371 11.37 -16.95 31.92
C VAL A 371 10.20 -17.52 32.72
N GLU A 372 9.75 -16.81 33.75
CA GLU A 372 8.60 -17.21 34.56
C GLU A 372 7.32 -17.27 33.72
N ALA A 373 7.00 -16.21 32.95
CA ALA A 373 5.85 -16.17 32.07
C ALA A 373 5.89 -17.29 31.01
N ARG A 374 7.05 -17.49 30.39
CA ARG A 374 7.28 -18.58 29.42
C ARG A 374 7.05 -19.94 30.06
N ASN A 375 7.65 -20.21 31.22
CA ASN A 375 7.53 -21.51 31.91
C ASN A 375 6.09 -21.76 32.39
N GLY A 376 5.38 -20.70 32.80
CA GLY A 376 3.95 -20.76 33.11
C GLY A 376 3.14 -21.25 31.91
N PHE A 377 3.36 -20.67 30.72
CA PHE A 377 2.70 -21.12 29.50
C PHE A 377 3.07 -22.56 29.13
N VAL A 378 4.35 -22.95 29.23
CA VAL A 378 4.79 -24.31 28.91
C VAL A 378 4.12 -25.34 29.82
N ARG A 379 4.01 -25.06 31.13
CA ARG A 379 3.26 -25.94 32.05
C ARG A 379 1.80 -26.09 31.61
N ARG A 380 1.14 -24.98 31.30
CA ARG A 380 -0.25 -24.97 30.81
C ARG A 380 -0.42 -25.80 29.53
N TRP A 381 0.49 -25.64 28.58
CA TRP A 381 0.49 -26.38 27.33
C TRP A 381 0.71 -27.88 27.55
N ASN A 382 1.64 -28.28 28.44
CA ASN A 382 1.86 -29.68 28.77
C ASN A 382 0.61 -30.31 29.42
N THR A 383 -0.04 -29.60 30.35
CA THR A 383 -1.31 -30.05 30.94
C THR A 383 -2.39 -30.28 29.88
N HIS A 384 -2.50 -29.36 28.91
CA HIS A 384 -3.43 -29.53 27.78
C HIS A 384 -3.09 -30.77 26.93
N LEU A 385 -1.81 -31.00 26.62
CA LEU A 385 -1.38 -32.19 25.89
C LEU A 385 -1.69 -33.48 26.64
N GLU A 386 -1.40 -33.53 27.95
CA GLU A 386 -1.71 -34.68 28.81
C GLU A 386 -3.21 -35.01 28.78
N GLN A 387 -4.07 -34.00 28.88
CA GLN A 387 -5.53 -34.19 28.77
C GLN A 387 -5.94 -34.75 27.40
N ARG A 388 -5.36 -34.24 26.31
CA ARG A 388 -5.64 -34.75 24.96
C ARG A 388 -5.16 -36.19 24.77
N TYR A 389 -4.03 -36.56 25.37
CA TYR A 389 -3.58 -37.96 25.40
C TYR A 389 -4.52 -38.86 26.21
N CYS A 390 -5.00 -38.40 27.37
CA CYS A 390 -6.00 -39.14 28.16
C CYS A 390 -7.32 -39.31 27.38
N GLU A 391 -7.79 -38.27 26.69
CA GLU A 391 -8.99 -38.32 25.86
C GLU A 391 -8.82 -39.30 24.69
N LEU A 392 -7.69 -39.26 24.00
CA LEU A 392 -7.36 -40.19 22.93
C LEU A 392 -7.30 -41.64 23.44
N ALA A 393 -6.68 -41.86 24.60
CA ALA A 393 -6.63 -43.18 25.23
C ALA A 393 -8.04 -43.69 25.59
N ARG A 394 -8.92 -42.82 26.10
CA ARG A 394 -10.32 -43.14 26.40
C ARG A 394 -11.09 -43.53 25.13
N VAL A 395 -10.96 -42.76 24.05
CA VAL A 395 -11.64 -43.06 22.77
C VAL A 395 -11.11 -44.36 22.17
N ASN A 396 -9.80 -44.59 22.20
CA ASN A 396 -9.20 -45.83 21.73
C ASN A 396 -9.72 -47.04 22.53
N GLY A 397 -9.90 -46.90 23.85
CA GLY A 397 -10.55 -47.92 24.68
C GLY A 397 -11.94 -48.28 24.18
N LEU A 398 -12.79 -47.28 23.91
CA LEU A 398 -14.13 -47.49 23.36
C LEU A 398 -14.13 -48.17 21.98
N VAL A 399 -13.18 -47.82 21.11
CA VAL A 399 -13.02 -48.44 19.79
C VAL A 399 -12.60 -49.91 19.93
N VAL A 400 -11.68 -50.21 20.84
CA VAL A 400 -11.26 -51.59 21.13
C VAL A 400 -12.43 -52.40 21.69
N ASP A 401 -13.21 -51.84 22.61
CA ASP A 401 -14.41 -52.49 23.16
C ASP A 401 -15.45 -52.80 22.08
N MET A 402 -15.64 -51.88 21.12
CA MET A 402 -16.49 -52.10 19.95
C MET A 402 -16.02 -53.30 19.12
N TYR A 403 -14.73 -53.37 18.78
CA TYR A 403 -14.17 -54.50 18.02
C TYR A 403 -14.26 -55.82 18.80
N ASN A 404 -14.08 -55.79 20.11
CA ASN A 404 -14.21 -56.98 20.95
C ASN A 404 -15.66 -57.49 21.00
N ALA A 405 -16.65 -56.59 20.99
CA ALA A 405 -18.05 -56.97 20.95
C ALA A 405 -18.41 -57.71 19.65
N ASP A 406 -17.85 -57.30 18.51
CA ASP A 406 -18.04 -57.99 17.22
C ASP A 406 -17.44 -59.40 17.21
N ALA A 407 -16.35 -59.63 17.94
CA ALA A 407 -15.65 -60.91 17.95
C ALA A 407 -16.40 -62.02 18.72
N VAL A 408 -17.26 -61.67 19.69
CA VAL A 408 -17.96 -62.64 20.56
C VAL A 408 -19.20 -63.25 19.89
N GLY A 409 -19.72 -62.65 18.81
CA GLY A 409 -20.92 -63.14 18.12
C GLY A 409 -20.69 -64.19 17.03
N GLY A 410 -19.44 -64.58 16.73
CA GLY A 410 -19.11 -65.36 15.53
C GLY A 410 -18.76 -66.84 15.73
N MET A 411 -18.70 -67.35 16.96
CA MET A 411 -18.07 -68.66 17.23
C MET A 411 -19.00 -69.77 17.76
N ASP A 412 -20.25 -69.49 18.10
CA ASP A 412 -21.15 -70.49 18.71
C ASP A 412 -22.27 -71.03 17.80
N GLU A 413 -22.34 -70.66 16.52
CA GLU A 413 -23.44 -71.07 15.62
C GLU A 413 -23.05 -71.87 14.36
N TRP A 414 -21.82 -72.40 14.30
CA TRP A 414 -21.46 -73.47 13.36
C TRP A 414 -21.28 -74.79 14.11
N GLY A 415 -22.36 -75.22 14.75
CA GLY A 415 -22.54 -76.58 15.20
C GLY A 415 -22.39 -77.52 14.00
N TRP A 416 -21.38 -78.39 14.11
CA TRP A 416 -21.15 -79.54 13.25
C TRP A 416 -22.43 -80.38 13.15
N TRP A 417 -22.98 -80.47 11.93
CA TRP A 417 -23.65 -81.66 11.44
C TRP A 417 -22.61 -82.70 11.01
#